data_AF-A0A920PI80-F1
#
_entry.id   AF-A0A920PI80-F1
#
_cell.length_a   1.000
_cell.length_b   1.000
_cell.length_c   1.000
_cell.angle_alpha   90.00
_cell.angle_beta   90.00
_cell.angle_gamma   90.00
#
_symmetry.space_group_name_H-M   'P 1'
#
loop_
_entity.id
_entity.type
_entity.pdbx_description
1 polymer ?
#
loop_
_entity_poly.entity_id
_entity_poly.type
_entity_poly.pdbx_seq_one_letter_code
_entity_poly.pdbx_strand_id
1 'polypeptide(L)'
;MQVASIHPMFGPNTDLLSGKHIIFMDVGSDQSLEKVQKLFESTTAQQIKMSLDNHDFAISYVLGLSHALNIAFSKVLSASGEKKDLLSQLSSTTFKDQLGVAKRVTDDNPHLYYEIQHLNKYSLKTIAELGQAVQEIFDCVNKGNEGDFVEMMKQGKSYFSNA
;
A
#
# COMPACT_ATOMS: atom_id res chain seq x y z
N MET A 1 -30.29 12.53 8.22
CA MET A 1 -29.26 11.63 8.81
C MET A 1 -27.98 12.44 8.97
N GLN A 2 -27.26 12.32 10.09
CA GLN A 2 -25.94 12.95 10.28
C GLN A 2 -24.88 11.86 10.10
N VAL A 3 -23.99 12.03 9.12
CA VAL A 3 -22.95 11.04 8.76
C VAL A 3 -21.65 11.77 8.50
N ALA A 4 -20.55 11.23 8.99
CA ALA A 4 -19.20 11.65 8.65
C ALA A 4 -18.40 10.42 8.23
N SER A 5 -17.71 10.51 7.10
CA SER A 5 -16.81 9.45 6.63
C SER A 5 -15.37 9.85 6.91
N ILE A 6 -14.63 8.97 7.59
CA ILE A 6 -13.22 9.17 7.92
C ILE A 6 -12.42 7.89 7.68
N HIS A 7 -11.15 8.06 7.35
CA HIS A 7 -10.17 6.99 7.26
C HIS A 7 -8.88 7.42 7.97
N PRO A 8 -8.68 7.01 9.23
CA PRO A 8 -7.40 7.13 9.91
C PRO A 8 -6.39 6.19 9.25
N MET A 9 -5.31 6.75 8.67
CA MET A 9 -4.28 5.98 7.94
C MET A 9 -3.25 5.33 8.89
N PHE A 10 -3.73 4.76 9.98
CA PHE A 10 -2.90 4.14 11.02
C PHE A 10 -3.64 3.03 11.77
N GLY A 11 -2.88 2.02 12.21
CA GLY A 11 -3.42 0.88 12.94
C GLY A 11 -3.68 1.16 14.42
N PRO A 12 -4.36 0.22 15.11
CA PRO A 12 -4.81 0.39 16.50
C PRO A 12 -3.66 0.52 17.52
N ASN A 13 -2.45 0.09 17.18
CA ASN A 13 -1.27 0.14 18.05
C ASN A 13 -0.46 1.44 17.90
N THR A 14 -1.10 2.55 17.50
CA THR A 14 -0.43 3.83 17.27
C THR A 14 -0.41 4.67 18.53
N ASP A 15 0.78 4.90 19.09
CA ASP A 15 0.93 5.70 20.32
C ASP A 15 0.90 7.23 20.07
N LEU A 16 1.44 7.68 18.93
CA LEU A 16 1.56 9.10 18.57
C LEU A 16 1.02 9.36 17.17
N LEU A 17 0.31 10.48 17.02
CA LEU A 17 -0.25 10.91 15.73
C LEU A 17 0.69 11.80 14.89
N SER A 18 1.93 11.99 15.35
CA SER A 18 2.92 12.78 14.60
C SER A 18 3.26 12.08 13.28
N GLY A 19 3.13 12.83 12.17
CA GLY A 19 3.33 12.30 10.82
C GLY A 19 2.24 11.32 10.35
N LYS A 20 1.12 11.21 11.07
CA LYS A 20 -0.03 10.39 10.68
C LYS A 20 -1.03 11.23 9.89
N HIS A 21 -1.80 10.56 9.04
CA HIS A 21 -2.83 11.19 8.22
C HIS A 21 -4.21 10.67 8.62
N ILE A 22 -5.20 11.54 8.57
CA ILE A 22 -6.61 11.20 8.66
C ILE A 22 -7.29 11.80 7.44
N ILE A 23 -7.94 10.94 6.65
CA ILE A 23 -8.66 11.37 5.46
C ILE A 23 -10.14 11.54 5.82
N PHE A 24 -10.71 12.66 5.42
CA PHE A 24 -12.10 13.04 5.61
C PHE A 24 -12.79 13.10 4.25
N MET A 25 -13.94 12.44 4.13
CA MET A 25 -14.74 12.44 2.90
C MET A 25 -16.11 13.01 3.20
N ASP A 26 -16.49 14.07 2.50
CA ASP A 26 -17.85 14.59 2.57
C ASP A 26 -18.81 13.67 1.81
N VAL A 27 -19.89 13.32 2.49
CA VAL A 27 -20.95 12.41 2.02
C VAL A 27 -22.32 13.09 2.11
N GLY A 28 -22.35 14.42 1.97
CA GLY A 28 -23.55 15.25 2.00
C GLY A 28 -23.91 15.76 3.39
N SER A 29 -22.94 15.89 4.30
CA SER A 29 -23.16 16.43 5.64
C SER A 29 -21.91 17.13 6.19
N ASP A 30 -21.56 18.27 5.59
CA ASP A 30 -20.41 19.10 5.98
C ASP A 30 -20.36 19.38 7.48
N GLN A 31 -21.48 19.74 8.09
CA GLN A 31 -21.54 20.02 9.53
C GLN A 31 -21.17 18.81 10.40
N SER A 32 -21.52 17.59 9.95
CA SER A 32 -21.14 16.37 10.67
C SER A 32 -19.65 16.10 10.50
N LEU A 33 -19.12 16.29 9.29
CA LEU A 33 -17.70 16.12 9.01
C LEU A 33 -16.84 17.10 9.82
N GLU A 34 -17.21 18.39 9.84
CA GLU A 34 -16.54 19.42 10.64
C GLU A 34 -16.53 19.10 12.14
N LYS A 35 -17.63 18.57 12.68
CA LYS A 35 -17.68 18.14 14.09
C LYS A 35 -16.67 17.03 14.38
N VAL A 36 -16.51 16.08 13.45
CA VAL A 36 -15.52 14.99 13.61
C VAL A 36 -14.10 15.50 13.42
N GLN A 37 -13.86 16.42 12.49
CA GLN A 37 -12.55 17.06 12.31
C GLN A 37 -12.06 17.75 13.58
N LYS A 38 -12.96 18.43 14.30
CA LYS A 38 -12.66 19.08 15.58
C LYS A 38 -12.13 18.14 16.65
N LEU A 39 -12.45 16.84 16.57
CA LEU A 39 -11.89 15.83 17.48
C LEU A 39 -10.37 15.66 17.31
N PHE A 40 -9.83 16.04 16.15
CA PHE A 40 -8.43 15.86 15.79
C PHE A 40 -7.67 17.19 15.64
N GLU A 41 -8.33 18.34 15.77
CA GLU A 41 -7.71 19.67 15.60
C GLU A 41 -6.58 19.94 16.60
N SER A 42 -6.68 19.42 17.82
CA SER A 42 -5.65 19.57 18.85
C SER A 42 -4.52 18.52 18.75
N THR A 43 -4.56 17.65 17.73
CA THR A 43 -3.57 16.60 17.52
C THR A 43 -2.54 17.01 16.46
N THR A 44 -1.46 16.24 16.35
CA THR A 44 -0.43 16.41 15.30
C THR A 44 -0.75 15.64 14.02
N ALA A 45 -1.92 15.00 13.93
CA ALA A 45 -2.35 14.30 12.74
C ALA A 45 -2.69 15.29 11.62
N GLN A 46 -2.21 15.00 10.43
CA GLN A 46 -2.55 15.76 9.23
C GLN A 46 -3.95 15.39 8.77
N GLN A 47 -4.82 16.39 8.64
CA GLN A 47 -6.19 16.20 8.17
C GLN A 47 -6.28 16.50 6.68
N ILE A 48 -6.69 15.53 5.88
CA ILE A 48 -6.82 15.64 4.42
C ILE A 48 -8.29 15.52 4.04
N LYS A 49 -8.81 16.42 3.21
CA LYS A 49 -10.16 16.31 2.62
C LYS A 49 -10.10 15.88 1.17
N MET A 50 -10.94 14.93 0.77
CA MET A 50 -11.12 14.53 -0.63
C MET A 50 -12.49 13.88 -0.86
N SER A 51 -12.87 13.67 -2.12
CA SER A 51 -14.06 12.90 -2.47
C SER A 51 -13.87 11.41 -2.20
N LEU A 52 -14.97 10.66 -2.04
CA LEU A 52 -14.94 9.20 -1.95
C LEU A 52 -14.22 8.54 -3.14
N ASP A 53 -14.47 9.07 -4.35
CA ASP A 53 -13.87 8.54 -5.58
C ASP A 53 -12.35 8.69 -5.58
N ASN A 54 -11.86 9.90 -5.24
CA ASN A 54 -10.43 10.17 -5.14
C ASN A 54 -9.78 9.39 -4.00
N HIS A 55 -10.50 9.18 -2.90
CA HIS A 55 -10.05 8.33 -1.81
C HIS A 55 -9.83 6.90 -2.29
N ASP A 56 -10.84 6.26 -2.88
CA ASP A 56 -10.73 4.86 -3.31
C ASP A 56 -9.64 4.70 -4.38
N PHE A 57 -9.54 5.65 -5.31
CA PHE A 57 -8.47 5.67 -6.29
C PHE A 57 -7.08 5.75 -5.61
N ALA A 58 -6.85 6.71 -4.73
CA ALA A 58 -5.57 6.87 -4.04
C ALA A 58 -5.23 5.65 -3.16
N ILE A 59 -6.21 5.13 -2.42
CA ILE A 59 -6.04 3.96 -1.54
C ILE A 59 -5.75 2.69 -2.34
N SER A 60 -6.22 2.57 -3.59
CA SER A 60 -5.87 1.43 -4.45
C SER A 60 -4.37 1.34 -4.74
N TYR A 61 -3.67 2.48 -4.77
CA TYR A 61 -2.21 2.53 -4.90
C TYR A 61 -1.51 2.49 -3.54
N VAL A 62 -1.99 3.26 -2.56
CA VAL A 62 -1.33 3.38 -1.24
C VAL A 62 -1.42 2.10 -0.42
N LEU A 63 -2.60 1.50 -0.33
CA LEU A 63 -2.83 0.25 0.42
C LEU A 63 -3.02 -0.95 -0.52
N GLY A 64 -3.85 -0.82 -1.56
CA GLY A 64 -4.16 -1.93 -2.47
C GLY A 64 -2.91 -2.55 -3.09
N LEU A 65 -2.17 -1.75 -3.87
CA LEU A 65 -0.95 -2.18 -4.55
C LEU A 65 0.14 -2.63 -3.57
N SER A 66 0.40 -1.85 -2.52
CA SER A 66 1.46 -2.15 -1.54
C SER A 66 1.18 -3.46 -0.77
N HIS A 67 -0.08 -3.73 -0.41
CA HIS A 67 -0.46 -4.97 0.24
C HIS A 67 -0.40 -6.15 -0.72
N ALA A 68 -0.92 -6.00 -1.95
CA ALA A 68 -0.90 -7.06 -2.96
C ALA A 68 0.53 -7.52 -3.26
N LEU A 69 1.48 -6.59 -3.39
CA LEU A 69 2.90 -6.88 -3.54
C LEU A 69 3.45 -7.74 -2.39
N ASN A 70 3.15 -7.37 -1.14
CA ASN A 70 3.65 -8.09 0.03
C ASN A 70 2.98 -9.46 0.23
N ILE A 71 1.71 -9.60 -0.14
CA ILE A 71 1.00 -10.90 -0.16
C ILE A 71 1.64 -11.81 -1.22
N ALA A 72 1.90 -11.31 -2.43
CA ALA A 72 2.58 -12.09 -3.47
C ALA A 72 4.00 -12.49 -3.04
N PHE A 73 4.77 -11.54 -2.49
CA PHE A 73 6.11 -11.79 -1.97
C PHE A 73 6.14 -12.86 -0.88
N SER A 74 5.28 -12.76 0.13
CA SER A 74 5.19 -13.75 1.21
C SER A 74 4.74 -15.13 0.71
N LYS A 75 3.84 -15.19 -0.27
CA LYS A 75 3.41 -16.44 -0.92
C LYS A 75 4.56 -17.15 -1.64
N VAL A 76 5.42 -16.41 -2.35
CA VAL A 76 6.60 -16.99 -3.00
C VAL A 76 7.59 -17.53 -1.96
N LEU A 77 7.85 -16.75 -0.90
CA LEU A 77 8.75 -17.18 0.17
C LEU A 77 8.24 -18.42 0.93
N SER A 78 6.93 -18.53 1.17
CA SER A 78 6.37 -19.70 1.85
C SER A 78 6.39 -20.95 0.98
N ALA A 79 6.30 -20.79 -0.34
CA ALA A 79 6.33 -21.88 -1.31
C ALA A 79 7.75 -22.36 -1.68
N SER A 80 8.79 -21.55 -1.44
CA SER A 80 10.15 -21.87 -1.90
C SER A 80 10.79 -23.06 -1.19
N GLY A 81 10.28 -23.47 -0.02
CA GLY A 81 10.87 -24.53 0.79
C GLY A 81 12.27 -24.21 1.35
N GLU A 82 12.78 -23.00 1.08
CA GLU A 82 14.06 -22.52 1.57
C GLU A 82 14.03 -22.35 3.09
N LYS A 83 15.14 -22.68 3.76
CA LYS A 83 15.24 -22.48 5.20
C LYS A 83 15.16 -20.97 5.47
N LYS A 84 14.07 -20.53 6.11
CA LYS A 84 13.87 -19.14 6.58
C LYS A 84 15.13 -18.55 7.23
N ASP A 85 15.85 -19.39 7.97
CA ASP A 85 17.10 -19.03 8.63
C ASP A 85 18.22 -18.68 7.63
N LEU A 86 18.34 -19.38 6.51
CA LEU A 86 19.33 -19.11 5.47
C LEU A 86 19.07 -17.77 4.78
N LEU A 87 17.82 -17.49 4.41
CA LEU A 87 17.44 -16.22 3.78
C LEU A 87 17.66 -15.02 4.73
N SER A 88 17.47 -15.24 6.04
CA SER A 88 17.75 -14.22 7.05
C SER A 88 19.26 -13.98 7.29
N GLN A 89 20.10 -15.01 7.12
CA GLN A 89 21.56 -14.89 7.27
C GLN A 89 22.20 -14.23 6.05
N LEU A 90 21.61 -14.42 4.86
CA LEU A 90 22.06 -13.83 3.60
C LEU A 90 21.42 -12.46 3.31
N SER A 91 20.55 -11.96 4.20
CA SER A 91 19.74 -10.78 3.93
C SER A 91 20.60 -9.53 3.81
N SER A 92 20.48 -8.82 2.69
CA SER A 92 20.87 -7.42 2.61
C SER A 92 19.97 -6.55 3.50
N THR A 93 20.38 -5.31 3.76
CA THR A 93 19.56 -4.32 4.47
C THR A 93 18.19 -4.15 3.81
N THR A 94 18.16 -4.00 2.47
CA THR A 94 16.93 -3.89 1.69
C THR A 94 16.02 -5.12 1.83
N PHE A 95 16.59 -6.32 1.77
CA PHE A 95 15.78 -7.54 1.93
C PHE A 95 15.18 -7.64 3.34
N LYS A 96 15.95 -7.28 4.37
CA LYS A 96 15.47 -7.28 5.76
C LYS A 96 14.32 -6.31 5.95
N ASP A 97 14.40 -5.11 5.38
CA ASP A 97 13.33 -4.12 5.44
C ASP A 97 12.06 -4.64 4.75
N GLN A 98 12.20 -5.19 3.54
CA GLN A 98 11.09 -5.77 2.78
C GLN A 98 10.45 -6.95 3.51
N LEU A 99 11.25 -7.84 4.10
CA LEU A 99 10.76 -8.95 4.91
C LEU A 99 9.98 -8.44 6.14
N GLY A 100 10.44 -7.36 6.76
CA GLY A 100 9.73 -6.70 7.85
C GLY A 100 8.37 -6.15 7.43
N VAL A 101 8.26 -5.54 6.25
CA VAL A 101 6.98 -5.06 5.69
C VAL A 101 6.04 -6.24 5.43
N ALA A 102 6.52 -7.29 4.75
CA ALA A 102 5.72 -8.47 4.44
C ALA A 102 5.24 -9.19 5.70
N LYS A 103 6.07 -9.25 6.75
CA LYS A 103 5.68 -9.80 8.05
C LYS A 103 4.52 -9.00 8.66
N ARG A 104 4.58 -7.66 8.68
CA ARG A 104 3.49 -6.83 9.22
C ARG A 104 2.16 -7.06 8.49
N VAL A 105 2.20 -7.19 7.16
CA VAL A 105 1.00 -7.49 6.35
C VAL A 105 0.43 -8.87 6.67
N THR A 106 1.30 -9.87 6.87
CA THR A 106 0.87 -11.26 7.12
C THR A 106 0.51 -11.56 8.58
N ASP A 107 0.94 -10.73 9.53
CA ASP A 107 0.56 -10.83 10.95
C ASP A 107 -0.86 -10.29 11.23
N ASP A 108 -1.42 -9.54 10.29
CA ASP A 108 -2.69 -8.83 10.44
C ASP A 108 -3.87 -9.67 9.89
N ASN A 109 -5.11 -9.22 10.08
CA ASN A 109 -6.31 -10.02 9.76
C ASN A 109 -6.45 -10.25 8.24
N PRO A 110 -6.32 -11.48 7.71
CA PRO A 110 -6.39 -11.73 6.27
C PRO A 110 -7.73 -11.35 5.63
N HIS A 111 -8.83 -11.37 6.39
CA HIS A 111 -10.14 -10.93 5.90
C HIS A 111 -10.16 -9.43 5.59
N LEU A 112 -9.49 -8.61 6.40
CA LEU A 112 -9.36 -7.17 6.16
C LEU A 112 -8.64 -6.90 4.83
N TYR A 113 -7.54 -7.63 4.57
CA TYR A 113 -6.80 -7.47 3.31
C TYR A 113 -7.62 -7.93 2.12
N TYR A 114 -8.36 -9.04 2.24
CA TYR A 114 -9.31 -9.45 1.20
C TYR A 114 -10.34 -8.35 0.91
N GLU A 115 -10.96 -7.77 1.94
CA GLU A 115 -11.95 -6.70 1.79
C GLU A 115 -11.36 -5.43 1.15
N ILE A 116 -10.17 -5.01 1.57
CA ILE A 116 -9.46 -3.86 0.95
C ILE A 116 -9.26 -4.10 -0.56
N GLN A 117 -8.86 -5.32 -0.95
CA GLN A 117 -8.67 -5.65 -2.36
C GLN A 117 -10.00 -5.81 -3.10
N HIS A 118 -11.01 -6.39 -2.47
CA HIS A 118 -12.25 -6.79 -3.13
C HIS A 118 -13.25 -5.64 -3.26
N LEU A 119 -13.39 -4.81 -2.22
CA LEU A 119 -14.44 -3.78 -2.15
C LEU A 119 -14.05 -2.48 -2.86
N ASN A 120 -12.76 -2.21 -3.02
CA ASN A 120 -12.29 -1.05 -3.77
C ASN A 120 -12.33 -1.33 -5.28
N LYS A 121 -13.18 -0.57 -5.99
CA LYS A 121 -13.41 -0.73 -7.43
C LYS A 121 -12.16 -0.54 -8.32
N TYR A 122 -11.12 0.11 -7.82
CA TYR A 122 -9.87 0.33 -8.55
C TYR A 122 -8.84 -0.79 -8.34
N SER A 123 -9.02 -1.66 -7.34
CA SER A 123 -8.01 -2.65 -6.96
C SER A 123 -7.68 -3.64 -8.08
N LEU A 124 -8.66 -4.09 -8.87
CA LEU A 124 -8.38 -5.01 -9.98
C LEU A 124 -7.44 -4.40 -11.03
N LYS A 125 -7.55 -3.07 -11.26
CA LYS A 125 -6.64 -2.35 -12.15
C LYS A 125 -5.22 -2.38 -11.59
N THR A 126 -5.02 -2.02 -10.32
CA THR A 126 -3.68 -1.96 -9.72
C THR A 126 -3.04 -3.34 -9.55
N ILE A 127 -3.83 -4.38 -9.27
CA ILE A 127 -3.36 -5.78 -9.26
C ILE A 127 -2.92 -6.23 -10.65
N ALA A 128 -3.69 -5.89 -11.69
CA ALA A 128 -3.32 -6.22 -13.07
C ALA A 128 -2.03 -5.51 -13.51
N GLU A 129 -1.88 -4.23 -13.18
CA GLU A 129 -0.67 -3.44 -13.41
C GLU A 129 0.56 -4.07 -12.73
N LEU A 130 0.41 -4.51 -11.47
CA LEU A 130 1.47 -5.22 -10.76
C LEU A 130 1.83 -6.54 -11.46
N GLY A 131 0.83 -7.33 -11.86
CA GLY A 131 1.05 -8.59 -12.56
C GLY A 131 1.77 -8.40 -13.89
N GLN A 132 1.39 -7.38 -14.66
CA GLN A 132 2.05 -7.03 -15.91
C GLN A 132 3.52 -6.63 -15.68
N ALA A 133 3.81 -5.77 -14.70
CA ALA A 133 5.18 -5.36 -14.39
C ALA A 133 6.07 -6.56 -14.02
N VAL A 134 5.56 -7.52 -13.25
CA VAL A 134 6.29 -8.76 -12.92
C VAL A 134 6.53 -9.62 -14.17
N GLN A 135 5.55 -9.71 -15.07
CA GLN A 135 5.70 -10.44 -16.33
C GLN A 135 6.74 -9.79 -17.26
N GLU A 136 6.76 -8.45 -17.34
CA GLU A 136 7.75 -7.71 -18.13
C GLU A 136 9.18 -7.93 -17.61
N ILE A 137 9.36 -7.96 -16.29
CA ILE A 137 10.63 -8.32 -15.64
C ILE A 137 11.05 -9.74 -16.06
N PHE A 138 10.13 -10.71 -15.94
CA PHE A 138 10.39 -12.10 -16.32
C PHE A 138 10.82 -12.20 -17.79
N ASP A 139 10.08 -11.55 -18.69
CA ASP A 139 10.33 -11.58 -20.12
C ASP A 139 11.70 -11.01 -20.47
N CYS A 140 12.08 -9.87 -19.86
CA CYS A 140 13.38 -9.25 -20.10
C CYS A 140 14.52 -10.18 -19.67
N VAL A 141 14.41 -10.79 -18.48
CA VAL A 141 15.44 -11.69 -17.94
C VAL A 141 15.52 -12.98 -18.76
N ASN A 142 14.38 -13.59 -19.08
CA ASN A 142 14.32 -14.86 -19.81
C ASN A 142 14.85 -14.73 -21.25
N LYS A 143 14.66 -13.56 -21.89
CA LYS A 143 15.14 -13.29 -23.26
C LYS A 143 16.54 -12.67 -23.32
N GLY A 144 17.09 -12.24 -22.17
CA GLY A 144 18.37 -11.51 -22.12
C GLY A 144 18.27 -10.08 -22.66
N ASN A 145 17.09 -9.46 -22.62
CA ASN A 145 16.85 -8.10 -23.10
C ASN A 145 17.27 -7.06 -22.06
N GLU A 146 18.58 -6.87 -21.89
CA GLU A 146 19.12 -5.90 -20.92
C GLU A 146 18.63 -4.46 -21.21
N GLY A 147 18.55 -4.06 -22.48
CA GLY A 147 18.11 -2.71 -22.87
C GLY A 147 16.72 -2.36 -22.36
N ASP A 148 15.75 -3.26 -22.57
CA ASP A 148 14.36 -3.08 -22.12
C ASP A 148 14.28 -3.05 -20.59
N PHE A 149 15.04 -3.92 -19.91
CA PHE A 149 15.13 -3.94 -18.45
C PHE A 149 15.68 -2.62 -17.88
N VAL A 150 16.73 -2.07 -18.50
CA VAL A 150 17.34 -0.80 -18.08
C VAL A 150 16.38 0.37 -18.30
N GLU A 151 15.66 0.42 -19.42
CA GLU A 151 14.67 1.46 -19.67
C GLU A 151 13.51 1.40 -18.67
N MET A 152 13.01 0.21 -18.34
CA MET A 152 12.01 0.00 -17.29
C MET A 152 12.48 0.57 -15.93
N MET A 153 13.72 0.29 -15.56
CA MET A 153 14.33 0.82 -14.33
C MET A 153 14.48 2.36 -14.36
N LYS A 154 14.85 2.95 -15.50
CA LYS A 154 14.95 4.41 -15.66
C LYS A 154 13.60 5.09 -15.55
N GLN A 155 12.56 4.51 -16.15
CA GLN A 155 11.19 4.99 -16.02
C GLN A 155 10.75 5.00 -14.55
N GLY A 156 10.98 3.90 -13.82
CA GLY A 156 10.71 3.84 -12.38
C GLY A 156 11.51 4.89 -11.59
N LYS A 157 12.79 5.10 -11.92
CA LYS A 157 13.63 6.13 -11.29
C LYS A 157 13.09 7.55 -11.52
N SER A 158 12.53 7.84 -12.69
CA SER A 158 12.00 9.18 -13.03
C SER A 158 10.86 9.60 -12.10
N TYR A 159 10.05 8.66 -11.62
CA TYR A 159 8.98 8.92 -10.66
C TYR A 159 9.53 9.47 -9.33
N PHE A 160 10.64 8.93 -8.83
CA PHE A 160 11.26 9.35 -7.57
C PHE A 160 12.20 10.56 -7.70
N SER A 161 12.56 10.95 -8.92
CA SER A 161 13.50 12.06 -9.16
C SER A 161 12.81 13.42 -9.31
N ASN A 162 11.49 13.42 -9.48
CA ASN A 162 10.65 14.62 -9.67
C ASN A 162 9.75 14.91 -8.45
N ALA A 163 10.02 14.28 -7.30
CA ALA A 163 9.28 14.43 -6.05
C ALA A 163 10.06 15.26 -5.02
#